data_AF-A0A9W9G384-F1
#
_entry.id   AF-A0A9W9G384-F1
#
_cell.length_a   1.000
_cell.length_b   1.000
_cell.length_c   1.000
_cell.angle_alpha   90.00
_cell.angle_beta   90.00
_cell.angle_gamma   90.00
#
_symmetry.space_group_name_H-M   'P 1'
#
loop_
_entity.id
_entity.type
_entity.pdbx_description
1 polymer ?
#
loop_
_entity_poly.entity_id
_entity_poly.type
_entity_poly.pdbx_seq_one_letter_code
_entity_poly.pdbx_strand_id
1 'polypeptide(L)'
;MFLPPLGRLLSTRPLVAAYSSASVVAFQGKLRHPNFSLPRTPRRGFQVSTAARNEGHEWPSTVLIGREMYERTLITWGWVFYRTTYEDDEAWDHFKGLVNTSVRNIVNMETRVKMRDILSDTLKITFIEDKEKLNGASKDQLRAHFQQWVTDSFQAENPDADKDLIHHSEPVPRYRYFFEIDDQALRNCLWDVGQSAEKGSGEGYANFIDGYWTSETGNFLVPSRSREVEGCQTEGCQTEECQTEGLWEPIGGHADENVGWMKMDKCFFMDPHWYAGASGSAQSVWQLFYRRPPSVVPPQLLMFLMQTQSMSVNV
;
A
#
# COMPACT_ATOMS: atom_id res chain seq x y z
N MET A 1 -34.91 -52.71 10.93
CA MET A 1 -35.49 -53.44 9.78
C MET A 1 -36.21 -52.41 8.92
N PHE A 2 -35.92 -52.41 7.62
CA PHE A 2 -36.47 -51.59 6.53
C PHE A 2 -35.94 -50.16 6.30
N LEU A 3 -35.35 -50.05 5.11
CA LEU A 3 -34.65 -48.98 4.39
C LEU A 3 -35.65 -48.22 3.45
N PRO A 4 -35.23 -47.15 2.74
CA PRO A 4 -36.01 -45.98 2.33
C PRO A 4 -36.50 -46.05 0.87
N PRO A 5 -37.15 -45.01 0.30
CA PRO A 5 -37.33 -44.92 -1.14
C PRO A 5 -36.14 -44.23 -1.82
N LEU A 6 -35.66 -44.91 -2.86
CA LEU A 6 -34.64 -44.54 -3.82
C LEU A 6 -35.29 -44.01 -5.11
N GLY A 7 -34.60 -43.08 -5.77
CA GLY A 7 -34.73 -42.79 -7.20
C GLY A 7 -35.08 -41.34 -7.45
N ARG A 8 -34.46 -40.60 -8.36
CA ARG A 8 -33.61 -40.85 -9.54
C ARG A 8 -33.26 -39.39 -10.00
N LEU A 9 -32.15 -38.96 -10.59
CA LEU A 9 -31.19 -39.51 -11.54
C LEU A 9 -29.98 -38.56 -11.55
N LEU A 10 -28.82 -39.11 -11.87
CA LEU A 10 -27.59 -38.39 -12.21
C LEU A 10 -27.82 -37.46 -13.41
N SER A 11 -27.31 -36.22 -13.33
CA SER A 11 -26.94 -35.43 -14.49
C SER A 11 -25.53 -34.89 -14.29
N THR A 12 -24.56 -35.64 -14.81
CA THR A 12 -23.22 -35.18 -15.11
C THR A 12 -23.28 -34.15 -16.24
N ARG A 13 -22.77 -32.92 -16.02
CA ARG A 13 -21.80 -32.20 -16.88
C ARG A 13 -21.66 -30.72 -16.48
N PRO A 14 -20.53 -30.09 -16.87
CA PRO A 14 -19.88 -29.03 -16.10
C PRO A 14 -20.37 -27.65 -16.52
N LEU A 15 -20.38 -26.70 -15.57
CA LEU A 15 -20.42 -25.29 -15.92
C LEU A 15 -19.02 -24.72 -15.72
N VAL A 16 -18.33 -24.63 -16.86
CA VAL A 16 -17.20 -23.76 -17.12
C VAL A 16 -17.64 -22.33 -16.78
N ALA A 17 -17.14 -21.77 -15.67
CA ALA A 17 -17.12 -20.34 -15.48
C ALA A 17 -15.79 -19.82 -16.03
N ALA A 18 -15.77 -19.63 -17.36
CA ALA A 18 -14.73 -18.84 -18.00
C ALA A 18 -14.94 -17.38 -17.60
N TYR A 19 -14.29 -16.93 -16.52
CA TYR A 19 -14.05 -15.51 -16.35
C TYR A 19 -12.91 -15.13 -17.29
N SER A 20 -13.33 -14.63 -18.46
CA SER A 20 -12.48 -13.95 -19.42
C SER A 20 -11.81 -12.76 -18.73
N SER A 21 -10.54 -12.90 -18.40
CA SER A 21 -9.62 -11.82 -18.04
C SER A 21 -9.36 -10.95 -19.29
N ALA A 22 -10.37 -10.22 -19.74
CA ALA A 22 -10.29 -9.33 -20.88
C ALA A 22 -10.58 -7.89 -20.44
N SER A 23 -9.63 -7.31 -19.70
CA SER A 23 -9.52 -5.84 -19.56
C SER A 23 -8.12 -5.32 -19.20
N VAL A 24 -7.10 -6.17 -19.05
CA VAL A 24 -5.74 -5.71 -18.67
C VAL A 24 -4.73 -5.73 -19.84
N VAL A 25 -5.06 -6.31 -21.00
CA VAL A 25 -4.10 -6.48 -22.11
C VAL A 25 -4.10 -5.34 -23.14
N ALA A 26 -5.00 -4.36 -23.05
CA ALA A 26 -5.13 -3.31 -24.08
C ALA A 26 -4.35 -2.01 -23.83
N PHE A 27 -3.33 -1.99 -22.95
CA PHE A 27 -2.59 -0.75 -22.64
C PHE A 27 -1.06 -0.86 -22.69
N GLN A 28 -0.50 -1.75 -23.51
CA GLN A 28 0.96 -1.83 -23.73
C GLN A 28 1.42 -1.45 -25.14
N GLY A 29 0.51 -1.06 -26.03
CA GLY A 29 0.84 -0.74 -27.42
C GLY A 29 0.55 0.71 -27.82
N LYS A 30 1.26 1.69 -27.24
CA LYS A 30 1.55 3.04 -27.81
C LYS A 30 2.09 4.00 -26.75
N LEU A 31 3.36 3.85 -26.37
CA LEU A 31 4.13 4.94 -25.77
C LEU A 31 5.31 5.26 -26.69
N ARG A 32 5.04 6.01 -27.76
CA ARG A 32 6.02 6.96 -28.28
C ARG A 32 5.91 8.18 -27.37
N HIS A 33 6.94 8.44 -26.56
CA HIS A 33 7.03 9.60 -25.69
C HIS A 33 6.69 10.90 -26.42
N PRO A 34 5.70 11.68 -25.98
CA PRO A 34 5.78 13.13 -26.08
C PRO A 34 6.39 13.67 -24.79
N ASN A 35 7.41 14.51 -24.93
CA ASN A 35 7.93 15.31 -23.83
C ASN A 35 6.79 16.13 -23.20
N PHE A 36 6.32 15.73 -22.02
CA PHE A 36 5.41 16.54 -21.22
C PHE A 36 6.23 17.46 -20.33
N SER A 37 6.31 18.73 -20.73
CA SER A 37 6.72 19.83 -19.85
C SER A 37 5.62 20.03 -18.81
N LEU A 38 5.93 19.73 -17.55
CA LEU A 38 5.03 20.01 -16.42
C LEU A 38 4.85 21.54 -16.28
N PRO A 39 3.61 22.05 -16.11
CA PRO A 39 3.40 23.45 -15.81
C PRO A 39 4.00 23.78 -14.44
N ARG A 40 4.91 24.75 -14.41
CA ARG A 40 5.35 25.40 -13.17
C ARG A 40 4.19 26.24 -12.64
N THR A 41 3.49 25.75 -11.63
CA THR A 41 2.59 26.59 -10.81
C THR A 41 3.30 27.01 -9.51
N PRO A 42 3.04 28.21 -8.99
CA PRO A 42 3.64 28.68 -7.75
C PRO A 42 3.06 27.93 -6.55
N ARG A 43 3.92 27.63 -5.57
CA ARG A 43 3.57 27.06 -4.26
C ARG A 43 2.42 27.84 -3.62
N ARG A 44 1.29 27.17 -3.45
CA ARG A 44 0.27 27.52 -2.45
C ARG A 44 0.27 26.37 -1.45
N GLY A 45 0.46 26.69 -0.16
CA GLY A 45 0.31 25.72 0.93
C GLY A 45 -1.01 24.98 0.82
N PHE A 46 -1.10 23.82 1.44
CA PHE A 46 -2.25 22.91 1.41
C PHE A 46 -3.51 23.60 1.96
N GLN A 47 -4.12 24.46 1.15
CA GLN A 47 -5.50 24.88 1.26
C GLN A 47 -6.24 24.02 0.25
N VAL A 48 -6.94 23.01 0.75
CA VAL A 48 -7.96 22.30 -0.02
C VAL A 48 -8.84 23.36 -0.67
N SER A 49 -8.79 23.42 -2.00
CA SER A 49 -9.52 24.41 -2.78
C SER A 49 -11.00 24.36 -2.41
N THR A 50 -11.50 25.45 -1.84
CA THR A 50 -12.91 25.67 -1.49
C THR A 50 -13.84 25.61 -2.71
N ALA A 51 -13.29 25.60 -3.93
CA ALA A 51 -14.04 25.52 -5.17
C ALA A 51 -14.52 24.09 -5.54
N ALA A 52 -14.00 23.04 -4.89
CA ALA A 52 -14.47 21.67 -5.07
C ALA A 52 -15.64 21.29 -4.12
N ARG A 53 -16.29 22.28 -3.47
CA ARG A 53 -17.29 22.06 -2.42
C ARG A 53 -18.73 21.86 -2.90
N ASN A 54 -19.04 22.07 -4.18
CA ASN A 54 -20.44 22.24 -4.62
C ASN A 54 -20.99 21.19 -5.60
N GLU A 55 -20.23 20.16 -5.94
CA GLU A 55 -20.77 18.97 -6.60
C GLU A 55 -20.52 17.80 -5.65
N GLY A 56 -21.50 16.90 -5.48
CA GLY A 56 -21.46 15.79 -4.52
C GLY A 56 -20.31 14.83 -4.81
N HIS A 57 -19.09 15.24 -4.45
CA HIS A 57 -17.88 14.50 -4.71
C HIS A 57 -17.89 13.26 -3.82
N GLU A 58 -18.21 12.14 -4.45
CA GLU A 58 -17.89 10.84 -3.93
C GLU A 58 -16.37 10.80 -3.73
N TRP A 59 -15.93 10.50 -2.51
CA TRP A 59 -14.55 10.16 -2.27
C TRP A 59 -14.35 8.74 -2.83
N PRO A 60 -13.57 8.55 -3.89
CA PRO A 60 -13.48 7.22 -4.52
C PRO A 60 -12.91 6.19 -3.56
N SER A 61 -11.95 6.61 -2.72
CA SER A 61 -11.31 5.76 -1.72
C SER A 61 -12.28 5.22 -0.67
N THR A 62 -13.24 6.01 -0.19
CA THR A 62 -14.22 5.56 0.81
C THR A 62 -15.16 4.49 0.23
N VAL A 63 -15.52 4.61 -1.06
CA VAL A 63 -16.29 3.59 -1.78
C VAL A 63 -15.50 2.30 -1.92
N LEU A 64 -14.23 2.41 -2.32
CA LEU A 64 -13.36 1.24 -2.52
C LEU A 64 -13.11 0.50 -1.20
N ILE A 65 -12.85 1.22 -0.11
CA ILE A 65 -12.71 0.62 1.22
C ILE A 65 -14.01 -0.03 1.65
N GLY A 66 -15.15 0.67 1.56
CA GLY A 66 -16.45 0.12 1.94
C GLY A 66 -16.83 -1.12 1.12
N ARG A 67 -16.50 -1.13 -0.18
CA ARG A 67 -16.69 -2.28 -1.06
C ARG A 67 -15.81 -3.45 -0.63
N GLU A 68 -14.52 -3.24 -0.44
CA GLU A 68 -13.59 -4.28 0.00
C GLU A 68 -14.08 -4.92 1.30
N MET A 69 -14.47 -4.08 2.27
CA MET A 69 -14.98 -4.54 3.54
C MET A 69 -16.23 -5.41 3.41
N TYR A 70 -17.17 -5.00 2.56
CA TYR A 70 -18.38 -5.78 2.32
C TYR A 70 -18.09 -7.10 1.59
N GLU A 71 -17.36 -7.06 0.48
CA GLU A 71 -17.10 -8.21 -0.38
C GLU A 71 -16.22 -9.27 0.29
N ARG A 72 -15.26 -8.84 1.11
CA ARG A 72 -14.31 -9.71 1.82
C ARG A 72 -14.72 -9.95 3.27
N THR A 73 -15.92 -9.53 3.67
CA THR A 73 -16.47 -9.69 5.04
C THR A 73 -15.53 -9.18 6.13
N LEU A 74 -14.83 -8.07 5.86
CA LEU A 74 -13.94 -7.44 6.82
C LEU A 74 -14.73 -6.51 7.73
N ILE A 75 -14.39 -6.53 9.02
CA ILE A 75 -14.96 -5.64 10.02
C ILE A 75 -14.01 -4.47 10.29
N THR A 76 -12.70 -4.67 10.14
CA THR A 76 -11.69 -3.68 10.54
C THR A 76 -10.86 -3.22 9.36
N TRP A 77 -10.65 -1.91 9.24
CA TRP A 77 -9.69 -1.32 8.31
C TRP A 77 -8.78 -0.29 9.02
N GLY A 78 -7.70 0.10 8.38
CA GLY A 78 -6.73 1.07 8.89
C GLY A 78 -5.34 0.48 9.14
N TRP A 79 -4.40 1.36 9.42
CA TRP A 79 -2.97 1.03 9.44
C TRP A 79 -2.47 0.48 10.78
N VAL A 80 -1.35 -0.24 10.68
CA VAL A 80 -0.56 -0.75 11.82
C VAL A 80 0.78 -0.02 11.82
N PHE A 81 1.14 0.55 12.97
CA PHE A 81 2.36 1.30 13.18
C PHE A 81 3.21 0.60 14.24
N TYR A 82 4.47 0.33 13.90
CA TYR A 82 5.49 -0.18 14.81
C TYR A 82 6.36 0.98 15.30
N ARG A 83 6.43 1.12 16.62
CA ARG A 83 7.37 2.02 17.27
C ARG A 83 8.72 1.32 17.45
N THR A 84 9.78 1.87 16.87
CA THR A 84 11.15 1.31 17.02
C THR A 84 12.12 2.27 17.71
N THR A 85 11.65 3.46 18.09
CA THR A 85 12.36 4.45 18.91
C THR A 85 11.58 4.74 20.19
N TYR A 86 12.28 4.86 21.32
CA TYR A 86 11.67 5.01 22.65
C TYR A 86 12.33 6.11 23.49
N GLU A 87 12.96 7.07 22.83
CA GLU A 87 13.64 8.20 23.49
C GLU A 87 12.70 9.36 23.82
N ASP A 88 11.61 9.52 23.06
CA ASP A 88 10.67 10.64 23.19
C ASP A 88 9.22 10.12 23.15
N ASP A 89 8.62 9.98 24.33
CA ASP A 89 7.22 9.54 24.49
C ASP A 89 6.22 10.65 24.15
N GLU A 90 6.56 11.91 24.39
CA GLU A 90 5.67 13.05 24.11
C GLU A 90 5.52 13.25 22.60
N ALA A 91 6.65 13.21 21.86
CA ALA A 91 6.65 13.20 20.41
C ALA A 91 5.82 12.04 19.85
N TRP A 92 5.96 10.85 20.45
CA TRP A 92 5.20 9.69 20.03
C TRP A 92 3.69 9.84 20.26
N ASP A 93 3.27 10.34 21.42
CA ASP A 93 1.86 10.62 21.70
C ASP A 93 1.28 11.67 20.75
N HIS A 94 2.06 12.71 20.42
CA HIS A 94 1.69 13.70 19.43
C HIS A 94 1.55 13.09 18.02
N PHE A 95 2.45 12.19 17.62
CA PHE A 95 2.36 11.46 16.35
C PHE A 95 1.07 10.62 16.27
N LYS A 96 0.73 9.88 17.34
CA LYS A 96 -0.53 9.12 17.42
C LYS A 96 -1.75 10.03 17.25
N GLY A 97 -1.74 11.19 17.91
CA GLY A 97 -2.80 12.20 17.81
C GLY A 97 -2.94 12.75 16.39
N LEU A 98 -1.82 13.06 15.74
CA LEU A 98 -1.77 13.58 14.37
C LEU A 98 -2.35 12.57 13.37
N VAL A 99 -1.90 11.31 13.39
CA VAL A 99 -2.41 10.26 12.48
C VAL A 99 -3.90 10.04 12.68
N ASN A 100 -4.35 9.87 13.93
CA ASN A 100 -5.76 9.65 14.23
C ASN A 100 -6.63 10.82 13.75
N THR A 101 -6.21 12.05 14.02
CA THR A 101 -6.96 13.26 13.65
C THR A 101 -7.04 13.40 12.13
N SER A 102 -5.92 13.23 11.42
CA SER A 102 -5.87 13.39 9.97
C SER A 102 -6.78 12.39 9.24
N VAL A 103 -6.66 11.09 9.55
CA VAL A 103 -7.47 10.06 8.89
C VAL A 103 -8.95 10.25 9.20
N ARG A 104 -9.31 10.52 10.45
CA ARG A 104 -10.71 10.75 10.86
C ARG A 104 -11.30 12.00 10.24
N ASN A 105 -10.52 13.07 10.10
CA ASN A 105 -10.98 14.29 9.43
C ASN A 105 -11.38 14.02 7.98
N ILE A 106 -10.60 13.22 7.24
CA ILE A 106 -10.93 12.88 5.85
C ILE A 106 -12.16 11.97 5.80
N VAL A 107 -12.26 10.95 6.66
CA VAL A 107 -13.46 10.11 6.75
C VAL A 107 -14.70 10.97 7.04
N ASN A 108 -14.60 11.96 7.94
CA ASN A 108 -15.70 12.87 8.28
C ASN A 108 -16.13 13.79 7.14
N MET A 109 -15.31 13.95 6.09
CA MET A 109 -15.67 14.67 4.87
C MET A 109 -16.51 13.82 3.90
N GLU A 110 -16.71 12.53 4.17
CA GLU A 110 -17.65 11.69 3.41
C GLU A 110 -19.09 12.19 3.61
N THR A 111 -19.76 12.51 2.51
CA THR A 111 -21.11 13.11 2.51
C THR A 111 -22.21 12.06 2.71
N ARG A 112 -21.95 10.80 2.33
CA ARG A 112 -22.88 9.69 2.52
C ARG A 112 -22.82 9.22 3.97
N VAL A 113 -23.78 9.69 4.76
CA VAL A 113 -23.89 9.40 6.21
C VAL A 113 -23.65 7.93 6.53
N LYS A 114 -24.35 6.99 5.84
CA LYS A 114 -24.15 5.56 6.08
C LYS A 114 -22.72 5.08 5.83
N MET A 115 -22.08 5.55 4.76
CA MET A 115 -20.70 5.16 4.43
C MET A 115 -19.72 5.76 5.43
N ARG A 116 -19.90 7.04 5.80
CA ARG A 116 -19.11 7.70 6.83
C ARG A 116 -19.20 6.96 8.16
N ASP A 117 -20.41 6.60 8.59
CA ASP A 117 -20.64 5.93 9.87
C ASP A 117 -19.98 4.55 9.86
N ILE A 118 -20.17 3.74 8.79
CA ILE A 118 -19.47 2.46 8.61
C ILE A 118 -17.96 2.64 8.69
N LEU A 119 -17.38 3.57 7.92
CA LEU A 119 -15.92 3.77 7.90
C LEU A 119 -15.39 4.28 9.23
N SER A 120 -16.11 5.17 9.89
CA SER A 120 -15.71 5.72 11.20
C SER A 120 -15.72 4.65 12.29
N ASP A 121 -16.75 3.80 12.31
CA ASP A 121 -16.95 2.77 13.33
C ASP A 121 -15.98 1.60 13.18
N THR A 122 -15.50 1.37 11.95
CA THR A 122 -14.62 0.24 11.58
C THR A 122 -13.14 0.62 11.44
N LEU A 123 -12.83 1.93 11.48
CA LEU A 123 -11.46 2.44 11.42
C LEU A 123 -10.71 2.13 12.73
N LYS A 124 -9.65 1.32 12.62
CA LYS A 124 -8.74 0.98 13.71
C LYS A 124 -7.28 1.24 13.32
N ILE A 125 -6.73 2.34 13.82
CA ILE A 125 -5.28 2.56 13.80
C ILE A 125 -4.65 1.81 14.97
N THR A 126 -3.72 0.91 14.68
CA THR A 126 -3.06 0.06 15.69
C THR A 126 -1.62 0.50 15.89
N PHE A 127 -1.22 0.72 17.13
CA PHE A 127 0.15 1.04 17.51
C PHE A 127 0.73 -0.14 18.30
N ILE A 128 1.87 -0.65 17.86
CA ILE A 128 2.59 -1.75 18.50
C ILE A 128 3.87 -1.18 19.12
N GLU A 129 3.96 -1.28 20.46
CA GLU A 129 4.87 -0.48 21.28
C GLU A 129 5.65 -1.33 22.31
N ASP A 130 5.96 -2.59 21.99
CA ASP A 130 6.75 -3.48 22.84
C ASP A 130 8.24 -3.08 22.84
N LYS A 131 8.63 -2.18 23.75
CA LYS A 131 9.99 -1.64 23.87
C LYS A 131 11.07 -2.72 24.00
N GLU A 132 10.78 -3.82 24.72
CA GLU A 132 11.76 -4.88 24.95
C GLU A 132 12.10 -5.62 23.66
N LYS A 133 11.13 -5.76 22.75
CA LYS A 133 11.31 -6.49 21.48
C LYS A 133 11.61 -5.58 20.29
N LEU A 134 11.17 -4.33 20.31
CA LEU A 134 11.10 -3.48 19.11
C LEU A 134 12.09 -2.31 19.10
N ASN A 135 12.71 -1.97 20.24
CA ASN A 135 13.67 -0.87 20.27
C ASN A 135 14.89 -1.18 19.39
N GLY A 136 15.05 -0.44 18.29
CA GLY A 136 16.10 -0.67 17.30
C GLY A 136 15.99 -1.99 16.52
N ALA A 137 14.80 -2.61 16.48
CA ALA A 137 14.60 -3.87 15.74
C ALA A 137 14.88 -3.72 14.24
N SER A 138 15.48 -4.75 13.63
CA SER A 138 15.70 -4.81 12.19
C SER A 138 14.39 -5.03 11.42
N LYS A 139 14.37 -4.72 10.12
CA LYS A 139 13.19 -4.93 9.27
C LYS A 139 12.73 -6.40 9.26
N ASP A 140 13.65 -7.35 9.31
CA ASP A 140 13.31 -8.77 9.35
C ASP A 140 12.70 -9.19 10.70
N GLN A 141 13.21 -8.63 11.81
CA GLN A 141 12.59 -8.81 13.13
C GLN A 141 11.17 -8.24 13.16
N LEU A 142 10.95 -7.07 12.54
CA LEU A 142 9.62 -6.47 12.43
C LEU A 142 8.68 -7.30 11.56
N ARG A 143 9.15 -7.82 10.41
CA ARG A 143 8.36 -8.73 9.56
C ARG A 143 7.94 -9.98 10.30
N ALA A 144 8.87 -10.64 11.01
CA ALA A 144 8.57 -11.82 11.80
C ALA A 144 7.52 -11.53 12.89
N HIS A 145 7.66 -10.43 13.62
CA HIS A 145 6.68 -10.01 14.61
C HIS A 145 5.32 -9.67 13.97
N PHE A 146 5.33 -8.99 12.82
CA PHE A 146 4.11 -8.63 12.09
C PHE A 146 3.34 -9.86 11.60
N GLN A 147 4.02 -10.84 11.03
CA GLN A 147 3.39 -12.09 10.58
C GLN A 147 2.74 -12.86 11.75
N GLN A 148 3.40 -12.88 12.91
CA GLN A 148 2.81 -13.42 14.13
C GLN A 148 1.56 -12.64 14.55
N TRP A 149 1.66 -11.31 14.61
CA TRP A 149 0.52 -10.44 14.94
C TRP A 149 -0.67 -10.64 13.98
N VAL A 150 -0.43 -10.79 12.67
CA VAL A 150 -1.47 -11.08 11.68
C VAL A 150 -2.14 -12.42 11.97
N THR A 151 -1.35 -13.46 12.26
CA THR A 151 -1.86 -14.79 12.61
C THR A 151 -2.80 -14.74 13.83
N ASP A 152 -2.44 -13.94 14.84
CA ASP A 152 -3.22 -13.82 16.07
C ASP A 152 -4.43 -12.90 15.92
N SER A 153 -4.32 -11.86 15.09
CA SER A 153 -5.30 -10.76 15.04
C SER A 153 -6.31 -10.89 13.89
N PHE A 154 -5.98 -11.51 12.75
CA PHE A 154 -6.83 -11.45 11.55
C PHE A 154 -8.25 -11.95 11.80
N GLN A 155 -8.39 -13.14 12.40
CA GLN A 155 -9.70 -13.73 12.72
C GLN A 155 -10.34 -13.12 13.96
N ALA A 156 -9.54 -12.67 14.92
CA ALA A 156 -10.07 -11.96 16.09
C ALA A 156 -10.74 -10.64 15.67
N GLU A 157 -10.17 -9.96 14.66
CA GLU A 157 -10.70 -8.73 14.09
C GLU A 157 -11.77 -8.97 13.02
N ASN A 158 -11.75 -10.11 12.31
CA ASN A 158 -12.70 -10.46 11.25
C ASN A 158 -13.12 -11.94 11.36
N PRO A 159 -14.00 -12.28 12.32
CA PRO A 159 -14.35 -13.68 12.61
C PRO A 159 -14.96 -14.45 11.45
N ASP A 160 -15.65 -13.75 10.54
CA ASP A 160 -16.37 -14.34 9.42
C ASP A 160 -15.59 -14.28 8.09
N ALA A 161 -14.41 -13.64 8.08
CA ALA A 161 -13.60 -13.49 6.87
C ALA A 161 -12.81 -14.76 6.54
N ASP A 162 -12.63 -15.01 5.25
CA ASP A 162 -11.80 -16.11 4.76
C ASP A 162 -10.32 -15.90 5.15
N LYS A 163 -9.71 -16.91 5.79
CA LYS A 163 -8.30 -16.89 6.20
C LYS A 163 -7.34 -16.81 5.03
N ASP A 164 -7.73 -17.31 3.86
CA ASP A 164 -6.88 -17.33 2.67
C ASP A 164 -6.60 -15.90 2.15
N LEU A 165 -7.38 -14.91 2.59
CA LEU A 165 -7.16 -13.48 2.29
C LEU A 165 -5.79 -12.97 2.75
N ILE A 166 -5.17 -13.60 3.76
CA ILE A 166 -3.83 -13.21 4.26
C ILE A 166 -2.75 -13.40 3.18
N HIS A 167 -2.91 -14.41 2.31
CA HIS A 167 -1.94 -14.78 1.27
C HIS A 167 -2.42 -14.47 -0.14
N HIS A 168 -3.54 -13.75 -0.27
CA HIS A 168 -4.13 -13.41 -1.54
C HIS A 168 -3.27 -12.43 -2.35
N SER A 169 -3.32 -12.52 -3.68
CA SER A 169 -2.54 -11.66 -4.60
C SER A 169 -2.99 -10.19 -4.58
N GLU A 170 -4.26 -9.98 -4.29
CA GLU A 170 -4.84 -8.69 -3.91
C GLU A 170 -4.96 -8.67 -2.38
N PRO A 171 -3.93 -8.20 -1.66
CA PRO A 171 -3.88 -8.27 -0.21
C PRO A 171 -4.92 -7.35 0.43
N VAL A 172 -5.29 -7.67 1.66
CA VAL A 172 -5.92 -6.70 2.57
C VAL A 172 -4.80 -5.86 3.19
N PRO A 173 -4.73 -4.52 2.95
CA PRO A 173 -3.55 -3.72 3.27
C PRO A 173 -3.11 -3.82 4.72
N ARG A 174 -4.07 -3.81 5.64
CA ARG A 174 -3.86 -3.93 7.10
C ARG A 174 -3.05 -5.16 7.51
N TYR A 175 -3.21 -6.27 6.79
CA TYR A 175 -2.58 -7.56 7.12
C TYR A 175 -1.42 -7.91 6.17
N ARG A 176 -1.08 -7.03 5.23
CA ARG A 176 0.07 -7.18 4.33
C ARG A 176 1.17 -6.18 4.64
N TYR A 177 0.80 -4.94 4.94
CA TYR A 177 1.74 -3.83 5.10
C TYR A 177 1.63 -3.21 6.48
N PHE A 178 2.74 -2.62 6.92
CA PHE A 178 2.77 -1.81 8.13
C PHE A 178 3.75 -0.64 7.97
N PHE A 179 3.64 0.32 8.88
CA PHE A 179 4.57 1.43 8.97
C PHE A 179 5.50 1.22 10.16
N GLU A 180 6.79 1.42 9.95
CA GLU A 180 7.74 1.57 11.03
C GLU A 180 8.06 3.05 11.23
N ILE A 181 8.05 3.45 12.50
CA ILE A 181 8.40 4.78 12.96
C ILE A 181 9.68 4.68 13.78
N ASP A 182 10.80 4.93 13.10
CA ASP A 182 12.11 5.13 13.71
C ASP A 182 12.27 6.58 14.21
N ASP A 183 13.40 6.87 14.83
CA ASP A 183 13.74 8.20 15.38
C ASP A 183 13.75 9.31 14.31
N GLN A 184 14.13 8.99 13.07
CA GLN A 184 14.13 9.96 11.99
C GLN A 184 12.70 10.21 11.47
N ALA A 185 11.91 9.16 11.31
CA ALA A 185 10.51 9.23 10.91
C ALA A 185 9.67 10.01 11.93
N LEU A 186 9.86 9.74 13.22
CA LEU A 186 9.15 10.44 14.30
C LEU A 186 9.41 11.95 14.25
N ARG A 187 10.67 12.36 14.21
CA ARG A 187 11.04 13.78 14.16
C ARG A 187 10.53 14.49 12.91
N ASN A 188 10.63 13.84 11.75
CA ASN A 188 10.21 14.45 10.48
C ASN A 188 8.68 14.59 10.38
N CYS A 189 7.91 13.65 10.94
CA CYS A 189 6.45 13.73 10.89
C CYS A 189 5.90 14.91 11.71
N LEU A 190 6.59 15.29 12.78
CA LEU A 190 6.15 16.33 13.72
C LEU A 190 6.61 17.74 13.35
N TRP A 191 7.51 17.88 12.37
CA TRP A 191 8.15 19.15 12.02
C TRP A 191 7.15 20.27 11.61
N ASP A 192 5.96 19.93 11.13
CA ASP A 192 4.95 20.90 10.67
C ASP A 192 4.23 21.68 11.78
N VAL A 193 4.38 21.32 13.06
CA VAL A 193 3.52 21.87 14.12
C VAL A 193 4.07 23.17 14.75
N GLY A 194 5.21 23.70 14.30
CA GLY A 194 5.86 24.80 15.04
C GLY A 194 6.61 25.91 14.30
N GLN A 195 7.06 25.78 13.05
CA GLN A 195 7.94 26.81 12.46
C GLN A 195 7.70 27.11 10.97
N SER A 196 7.83 28.41 10.65
CA SER A 196 7.66 29.03 9.34
C SER A 196 8.42 28.30 8.22
N ALA A 197 7.79 28.21 7.05
CA ALA A 197 8.17 27.44 5.86
C ALA A 197 9.43 27.94 5.11
N GLU A 198 10.48 28.34 5.83
CA GLU A 198 11.70 28.92 5.26
C GLU A 198 12.98 28.19 5.71
N LYS A 199 13.09 26.88 5.43
CA LYS A 199 14.35 26.17 5.07
C LYS A 199 14.16 24.65 5.10
N GLY A 200 14.49 24.00 3.98
CA GLY A 200 14.96 22.61 3.94
C GLY A 200 13.89 21.51 4.04
N SER A 201 13.40 21.10 2.87
CA SER A 201 12.88 19.78 2.44
C SER A 201 12.96 18.56 3.39
N GLY A 202 12.30 18.60 4.54
CA GLY A 202 11.93 17.41 5.29
C GLY A 202 10.42 17.26 5.27
N GLU A 203 9.84 16.87 4.12
CA GLU A 203 8.45 16.42 4.12
C GLU A 203 8.40 15.17 5.00
N GLY A 204 7.59 15.20 6.07
CA GLY A 204 7.56 14.14 7.07
C GLY A 204 7.31 12.78 6.42
N TYR A 205 8.04 11.74 6.79
CA TYR A 205 7.91 10.42 6.18
C TYR A 205 7.96 9.31 7.23
N ALA A 206 7.47 8.13 6.84
CA ALA A 206 7.59 6.88 7.58
C ALA A 206 8.07 5.76 6.67
N ASN A 207 8.59 4.68 7.25
CA ASN A 207 9.04 3.52 6.49
C ASN A 207 7.83 2.60 6.26
N PHE A 208 7.34 2.49 5.02
CA PHE A 208 6.27 1.58 4.62
C PHE A 208 6.87 0.24 4.23
N ILE A 209 6.45 -0.84 4.90
CA ILE A 209 7.10 -2.15 4.82
C ILE A 209 6.08 -3.19 4.33
N ASP A 210 6.53 -4.03 3.41
CA ASP A 210 5.85 -5.27 3.06
C ASP A 210 6.22 -6.36 4.07
N GLY A 211 5.22 -6.80 4.84
CA GLY A 211 5.36 -7.77 5.90
C GLY A 211 5.72 -9.18 5.44
N TYR A 212 5.52 -9.49 4.15
CA TYR A 212 5.77 -10.82 3.57
C TYR A 212 6.77 -10.78 2.43
N TRP A 213 7.47 -9.65 2.25
CA TRP A 213 8.55 -9.58 1.28
C TRP A 213 9.70 -10.52 1.67
N THR A 214 10.24 -11.19 0.66
CA THR A 214 11.47 -11.98 0.70
C THR A 214 12.34 -11.60 -0.51
N SER A 215 13.66 -11.79 -0.42
CA SER A 215 14.57 -11.55 -1.56
C SER A 215 14.17 -12.35 -2.80
N GLU A 216 13.69 -13.58 -2.63
CA GLU A 216 13.18 -14.42 -3.72
C GLU A 216 11.96 -13.79 -4.42
N THR A 217 11.02 -13.21 -3.67
CA THR A 217 9.89 -12.46 -4.26
C THR A 217 10.33 -11.16 -4.94
N GLY A 218 11.46 -10.55 -4.52
CA GLY A 218 12.02 -9.36 -5.16
C GLY A 218 12.45 -9.59 -6.61
N ASN A 219 12.94 -10.80 -6.93
CA ASN A 219 13.47 -11.14 -8.25
C ASN A 219 12.39 -11.37 -9.32
N PHE A 220 11.17 -11.76 -8.95
CA PHE A 220 10.04 -11.88 -9.89
C PHE A 220 9.40 -10.53 -10.27
N LEU A 221 9.76 -9.45 -9.57
CA LEU A 221 9.08 -8.14 -9.66
C LEU A 221 9.78 -7.16 -10.60
N VAL A 222 10.87 -7.54 -11.26
CA VAL A 222 11.51 -6.72 -12.29
C VAL A 222 11.13 -7.31 -13.65
N PRO A 223 10.41 -6.58 -14.52
CA PRO A 223 10.38 -6.94 -15.93
C PRO A 223 11.82 -6.84 -16.41
N SER A 224 12.45 -7.97 -16.71
CA SER A 224 13.71 -7.99 -17.43
C SER A 224 13.52 -7.08 -18.65
N ARG A 225 14.19 -5.93 -18.66
CA ARG A 225 14.26 -5.05 -19.84
C ARG A 225 15.12 -5.70 -20.94
N SER A 226 15.12 -7.02 -21.06
CA SER A 226 15.52 -7.72 -22.26
C SER A 226 14.40 -7.57 -23.27
N ARG A 227 14.37 -6.41 -23.92
CA ARG A 227 13.85 -6.33 -25.28
C ARG A 227 14.69 -7.31 -26.07
N GLU A 228 14.14 -8.48 -26.37
CA GLU A 228 14.69 -9.37 -27.38
C GLU A 228 14.77 -8.56 -28.66
N VAL A 229 15.96 -8.05 -28.94
CA VAL A 229 16.32 -7.64 -30.29
C VAL A 229 16.66 -8.95 -30.99
N GLU A 230 15.63 -9.58 -31.55
CA GLU A 230 15.85 -10.59 -32.57
C GLU A 230 16.68 -9.94 -33.69
N GLY A 231 17.90 -10.44 -33.86
CA GLY A 231 18.71 -10.25 -35.06
C GLY A 231 19.74 -9.14 -34.97
N CYS A 232 20.94 -9.47 -34.47
CA CYS A 232 22.14 -9.34 -35.30
C CYS A 232 23.24 -10.25 -34.75
N GLN A 233 23.56 -11.29 -35.51
CA GLN A 233 24.72 -12.14 -35.30
C GLN A 233 25.96 -11.33 -35.68
N THR A 234 26.82 -11.02 -34.72
CA THR A 234 28.25 -10.82 -35.01
C THR A 234 29.05 -11.63 -34.01
N GLU A 235 29.71 -12.65 -34.54
CA GLU A 235 30.66 -13.53 -33.88
C GLU A 235 31.75 -12.70 -33.18
N GLY A 236 31.97 -12.97 -31.88
CA GLY A 236 33.11 -12.40 -31.15
C GLY A 236 32.84 -11.75 -29.80
N CYS A 237 31.74 -12.05 -29.10
CA CYS A 237 31.60 -11.69 -27.69
C CYS A 237 31.67 -12.96 -26.84
N GLN A 238 32.74 -13.07 -26.05
CA GLN A 238 32.87 -14.10 -25.03
C GLN A 238 31.64 -14.03 -24.12
N THR A 239 30.97 -15.16 -23.96
CA THR A 239 29.82 -15.31 -23.08
C THR A 239 30.34 -15.31 -21.64
N GLU A 240 30.65 -14.12 -21.13
CA GLU A 240 30.67 -13.93 -19.69
C GLU A 240 29.22 -13.76 -19.25
N GLU A 241 28.79 -14.70 -18.41
CA GLU A 241 27.49 -14.77 -17.76
C GLU A 241 27.10 -13.39 -17.22
N CYS A 242 26.06 -12.77 -17.79
CA CYS A 242 25.46 -11.57 -17.22
C CYS A 242 24.56 -11.97 -16.06
N GLN A 243 25.17 -12.51 -15.00
CA GLN A 243 24.57 -12.51 -13.67
C GLN A 243 24.85 -11.14 -13.06
N THR A 244 23.95 -10.19 -13.27
CA THR A 244 23.96 -8.90 -12.55
C THR A 244 23.43 -9.08 -11.13
N GLU A 245 24.06 -9.95 -10.34
CA GLU A 245 23.88 -9.98 -8.89
C GLU A 245 24.69 -8.80 -8.29
N GLY A 246 24.01 -7.86 -7.60
CA GLY A 246 24.67 -6.93 -6.68
C GLY A 246 25.09 -5.54 -7.21
N LEU A 247 24.30 -4.89 -8.07
CA LEU A 247 24.60 -3.51 -8.52
C LEU A 247 24.35 -2.42 -7.46
N TRP A 248 23.54 -2.68 -6.42
CA TRP A 248 23.15 -1.66 -5.45
C TRP A 248 23.89 -1.79 -4.12
N GLU A 249 24.19 -0.65 -3.49
CA GLU A 249 24.71 -0.62 -2.13
C GLU A 249 23.77 -1.36 -1.17
N PRO A 250 24.24 -2.37 -0.40
CA PRO A 250 23.37 -3.16 0.45
C PRO A 250 22.63 -2.32 1.49
N ILE A 251 21.31 -2.54 1.62
CA ILE A 251 20.47 -1.92 2.65
C ILE A 251 19.95 -3.03 3.55
N GLY A 252 20.34 -3.00 4.83
CA GLY A 252 19.95 -4.04 5.79
C GLY A 252 20.41 -5.45 5.39
N GLY A 253 21.53 -5.56 4.65
CA GLY A 253 22.04 -6.84 4.14
C GLY A 253 21.52 -7.24 2.75
N HIS A 254 20.60 -6.47 2.14
CA HIS A 254 20.04 -6.76 0.83
C HIS A 254 20.59 -5.85 -0.26
N ALA A 255 21.20 -6.43 -1.29
CA ALA A 255 21.72 -5.72 -2.47
C ALA A 255 20.68 -5.64 -3.62
N ASP A 256 19.47 -6.16 -3.39
CA ASP A 256 18.38 -6.10 -4.36
C ASP A 256 17.94 -4.66 -4.63
N GLU A 257 17.40 -4.42 -5.83
CA GLU A 257 16.76 -3.14 -6.15
C GLU A 257 15.55 -2.92 -5.24
N ASN A 258 14.70 -3.95 -5.11
CA ASN A 258 13.56 -3.97 -4.20
C ASN A 258 13.94 -4.62 -2.87
N VAL A 259 13.99 -3.85 -1.78
CA VAL A 259 14.35 -4.34 -0.44
C VAL A 259 13.12 -4.58 0.45
N GLY A 260 11.91 -4.56 -0.13
CA GLY A 260 10.66 -4.86 0.57
C GLY A 260 10.17 -3.76 1.50
N TRP A 261 10.70 -2.55 1.37
CA TRP A 261 10.21 -1.36 2.06
C TRP A 261 10.60 -0.08 1.31
N MET A 262 9.84 0.98 1.53
CA MET A 262 10.07 2.30 0.93
C MET A 262 9.77 3.41 1.94
N LYS A 263 10.39 4.58 1.79
CA LYS A 263 10.02 5.76 2.59
C LYS A 263 8.81 6.43 1.97
N MET A 264 7.71 6.54 2.70
CA MET A 264 6.50 7.22 2.23
C MET A 264 6.29 8.53 2.95
N ASP A 265 6.01 9.57 2.16
CA ASP A 265 5.56 10.85 2.69
C ASP A 265 4.32 10.67 3.58
N LYS A 266 4.20 11.51 4.61
CA LYS A 266 3.13 11.43 5.61
C LYS A 266 1.73 11.58 5.03
N CYS A 267 1.59 12.26 3.89
CA CYS A 267 0.31 12.36 3.19
C CYS A 267 -0.25 10.98 2.84
N PHE A 268 0.60 9.96 2.58
CA PHE A 268 0.12 8.62 2.23
C PHE A 268 -0.57 7.90 3.39
N PHE A 269 -0.05 7.96 4.62
CA PHE A 269 -0.64 7.24 5.75
C PHE A 269 -1.61 8.08 6.58
N MET A 270 -1.67 9.39 6.32
CA MET A 270 -2.68 10.28 6.87
C MET A 270 -3.96 10.32 6.02
N ASP A 271 -3.96 9.67 4.86
CA ASP A 271 -5.05 9.73 3.87
C ASP A 271 -5.53 8.31 3.48
N PRO A 272 -6.86 8.06 3.47
CA PRO A 272 -7.43 6.75 3.11
C PRO A 272 -7.22 6.34 1.64
N HIS A 273 -6.88 7.24 0.70
CA HIS A 273 -6.66 6.86 -0.71
C HIS A 273 -5.51 5.89 -0.89
N TRP A 274 -4.44 6.04 -0.09
CA TRP A 274 -3.36 5.06 -0.15
C TRP A 274 -3.82 3.70 0.34
N TYR A 275 -4.63 3.63 1.40
CA TYR A 275 -5.20 2.37 1.87
C TYR A 275 -6.01 1.71 0.75
N ALA A 276 -6.95 2.43 0.14
CA ALA A 276 -7.74 1.95 -0.99
C ALA A 276 -6.88 1.50 -2.19
N GLY A 277 -5.79 2.23 -2.48
CA GLY A 277 -4.87 1.87 -3.55
C GLY A 277 -4.07 0.62 -3.24
N ALA A 278 -3.64 0.46 -2.00
CA ALA A 278 -2.87 -0.70 -1.54
C ALA A 278 -3.71 -1.99 -1.50
N SER A 279 -5.05 -1.91 -1.52
CA SER A 279 -5.96 -3.08 -1.59
C SER A 279 -5.99 -3.76 -2.97
N GLY A 280 -5.41 -3.13 -3.99
CA GLY A 280 -5.26 -3.74 -5.32
C GLY A 280 -4.15 -4.79 -5.39
N SER A 281 -3.85 -5.29 -6.60
CA SER A 281 -2.74 -6.23 -6.81
C SER A 281 -1.43 -5.73 -6.19
N ALA A 282 -0.88 -6.50 -5.24
CA ALA A 282 0.33 -6.14 -4.50
C ALA A 282 1.48 -5.80 -5.45
N GLN A 283 1.66 -6.63 -6.48
CA GLN A 283 2.73 -6.47 -7.46
C GLN A 283 2.62 -5.14 -8.23
N SER A 284 1.43 -4.84 -8.75
CA SER A 284 1.23 -3.66 -9.59
C SER A 284 1.33 -2.35 -8.79
N VAL A 285 0.72 -2.31 -7.61
CA VAL A 285 0.74 -1.13 -6.76
C VAL A 285 2.14 -0.92 -6.19
N TRP A 286 2.79 -1.97 -5.68
CA TRP A 286 4.15 -1.84 -5.16
C TRP A 286 5.12 -1.32 -6.21
N GLN A 287 5.14 -1.89 -7.41
CA GLN A 287 6.04 -1.48 -8.49
C GLN A 287 5.86 -0.01 -8.90
N LEU A 288 4.63 0.50 -8.92
CA LEU A 288 4.36 1.86 -9.33
C LEU A 288 4.93 2.90 -8.34
N PHE A 289 4.79 2.62 -7.05
CA PHE A 289 5.17 3.55 -5.98
C PHE A 289 6.58 3.32 -5.45
N TYR A 290 7.14 2.12 -5.60
CA TYR A 290 8.42 1.77 -5.01
C TYR A 290 9.52 2.77 -5.38
N ARG A 291 10.16 3.31 -4.35
CA ARG A 291 11.40 4.08 -4.45
C ARG A 291 12.39 3.45 -3.49
N ARG A 292 13.52 3.00 -4.04
CA ARG A 292 14.58 2.40 -3.24
C ARG A 292 15.07 3.45 -2.22
N PRO A 293 15.05 3.14 -0.91
CA PRO A 293 15.62 4.02 0.09
C PRO A 293 17.09 4.36 -0.24
N PRO A 294 17.59 5.57 0.11
CA PRO A 294 16.97 6.57 0.97
C PRO A 294 15.96 7.51 0.28
N SER A 295 15.63 7.28 -1.00
CA SER A 295 14.63 8.09 -1.69
C SER A 295 13.23 7.95 -1.05
N VAL A 296 12.51 9.06 -1.01
CA VAL A 296 11.13 9.14 -0.50
C VAL A 296 10.16 9.09 -1.69
N VAL A 297 9.06 8.37 -1.53
CA VAL A 297 7.97 8.35 -2.50
C VAL A 297 7.36 9.75 -2.59
N PRO A 298 7.38 10.39 -3.77
CA PRO A 298 6.92 11.77 -3.92
C PRO A 298 5.40 11.88 -3.69
N PRO A 299 4.92 12.90 -2.97
CA PRO A 299 3.49 13.08 -2.68
C PRO A 299 2.63 13.29 -3.94
N GLN A 300 3.24 13.69 -5.07
CA GLN A 300 2.54 13.81 -6.35
C GLN A 300 1.99 12.47 -6.86
N LEU A 301 2.58 11.34 -6.45
CA LEU A 301 2.03 10.02 -6.81
C LEU A 301 0.73 9.71 -6.07
N LEU A 302 0.52 10.26 -4.87
CA LEU A 302 -0.78 10.17 -4.19
C LEU A 302 -1.85 10.92 -4.99
N MET A 303 -1.53 12.11 -5.51
CA MET A 303 -2.46 12.87 -6.34
C MET A 303 -2.83 12.11 -7.63
N PHE A 304 -1.84 11.46 -8.25
CA PHE A 304 -2.09 10.59 -9.39
C PHE A 304 -3.01 9.42 -9.02
N LEU A 305 -2.76 8.76 -7.89
CA LEU A 305 -3.63 7.68 -7.39
C LEU A 305 -5.08 8.14 -7.22
N MET A 306 -5.28 9.28 -6.56
CA MET A 306 -6.61 9.86 -6.35
C MET A 306 -7.34 10.10 -7.68
N GLN A 307 -6.65 10.63 -8.68
CA GLN A 307 -7.22 10.83 -10.02
C GLN A 307 -7.62 9.51 -10.68
N THR A 308 -6.77 8.47 -10.58
CA THR A 308 -7.09 7.15 -11.16
C THR A 308 -8.29 6.50 -10.47
N GLN A 309 -8.39 6.57 -9.14
CA GLN A 309 -9.53 6.03 -8.39
C GLN A 309 -10.83 6.74 -8.75
N SER A 310 -10.82 8.07 -8.94
CA SER A 310 -11.98 8.84 -9.42
C SER A 310 -12.48 8.37 -10.78
N MET A 311 -11.58 7.95 -11.68
CA MET A 311 -11.98 7.43 -12.99
C MET A 311 -12.60 6.02 -12.90
N SER A 312 -12.13 5.19 -11.97
CA SER A 312 -12.62 3.81 -11.80
C SER A 312 -14.02 3.70 -11.19
N VAL A 313 -14.47 4.69 -10.43
CA VAL A 313 -15.81 4.69 -9.80
C VAL A 313 -16.92 5.13 -10.77
N ASN A 314 -16.56 5.79 -11.88
CA ASN A 314 -17.51 6.34 -12.86
C ASN A 314 -17.82 5.39 -14.04
N VAL A 315 -17.46 4.10 -13.94
CA VAL A 315 -17.68 3.04 -14.96
C VAL A 315 -18.55 1.95 -14.37
#